data_AF-A2SS13-F1
#
_entry.id   AF-A2SS13-F1
#
_cell.length_a   1.000
_cell.length_b   1.000
_cell.length_c   1.000
_cell.angle_alpha   90.00
_cell.angle_beta   90.00
_cell.angle_gamma   90.00
#
_symmetry.space_group_name_H-M   'P 1'
#
loop_
_entity.id
_entity.type
_entity.pdbx_description
1 polymer ?
#
loop_
_entity_poly.entity_id
_entity_poly.type
_entity_poly.pdbx_seq_one_letter_code
_entity_poly.pdbx_strand_id
1 'polypeptide(L)'
;MNDIFMVAAIIFVLLIFACGVRIWRGPTNADRMLALEVINILVVTIMITLSLWFEQPVFIDVAIVYALLSFVGTLYVAKLIMGELR
;
A
#
# COMPACT_ATOMS: atom_id res chain seq x y z
N MET A 1 -12.73 17.75 13.25
CA MET A 1 -11.82 17.58 12.08
C MET A 1 -11.00 16.31 12.22
N ASN A 2 -10.46 16.04 13.41
CA ASN A 2 -9.68 14.83 13.73
C ASN A 2 -10.48 13.53 13.52
N ASP A 3 -11.79 13.53 13.78
CA ASP A 3 -12.65 12.36 13.57
C ASP A 3 -12.69 11.91 12.11
N ILE A 4 -12.57 12.84 11.15
CA ILE A 4 -12.59 12.54 9.71
C ILE A 4 -11.35 11.71 9.33
N PHE A 5 -10.18 12.05 9.86
CA PHE A 5 -8.95 11.29 9.61
C PHE A 5 -9.00 9.90 10.22
N MET A 6 -9.58 9.76 11.42
CA MET A 6 -9.74 8.45 12.06
C MET A 6 -10.71 7.56 11.27
N VAL A 7 -11.84 8.10 10.81
CA VAL A 7 -12.79 7.38 9.96
C VAL A 7 -12.15 6.98 8.63
N ALA A 8 -11.38 7.87 8.00
CA ALA A 8 -10.65 7.56 6.77
C ALA A 8 -9.65 6.42 6.96
N ALA A 9 -8.87 6.43 8.06
CA ALA A 9 -7.94 5.35 8.38
C ALA A 9 -8.65 4.00 8.55
N ILE A 10 -9.80 3.97 9.22
CA ILE A 10 -10.62 2.75 9.37
C ILE A 10 -11.09 2.25 8.00
N ILE A 11 -11.55 3.14 7.12
CA ILE A 11 -11.97 2.77 5.76
C ILE A 11 -10.80 2.16 4.98
N PHE A 12 -9.60 2.74 5.05
CA PHE A 12 -8.42 2.18 4.39
C PHE A 12 -8.06 0.80 4.92
N VAL A 13 -8.18 0.56 6.22
CA VAL A 13 -7.99 -0.78 6.82
C VAL A 13 -9.01 -1.77 6.26
N LEU A 14 -10.28 -1.40 6.12
CA LEU A 14 -11.30 -2.25 5.49
C LEU A 14 -10.97 -2.55 4.01
N LEU A 15 -10.44 -1.56 3.28
CA LEU A 15 -9.98 -1.77 1.90
C LEU A 15 -8.79 -2.73 1.83
N ILE A 16 -7.87 -2.72 2.80
CA ILE A 16 -6.78 -3.71 2.87
C ILE A 16 -7.36 -5.12 2.98
N PHE A 17 -8.38 -5.34 3.81
CA PHE A 17 -9.04 -6.65 3.89
C PHE A 17 -9.71 -7.06 2.57
N ALA A 18 -10.36 -6.11 1.87
CA ALA A 18 -10.94 -6.36 0.55
C ALA A 18 -9.87 -6.73 -0.50
N CYS A 19 -8.72 -6.06 -0.48
CA CYS A 19 -7.56 -6.40 -1.31
C CYS A 19 -6.96 -7.76 -0.93
N GLY A 20 -6.96 -8.13 0.35
CA GLY A 20 -6.58 -9.46 0.82
C GLY A 20 -7.40 -10.57 0.15
N VAL A 21 -8.70 -10.35 -0.05
CA VAL A 21 -9.56 -11.28 -0.80
C VAL A 21 -9.14 -11.38 -2.27
N ARG A 22 -8.74 -10.27 -2.90
CA ARG A 22 -8.22 -10.26 -4.29
C ARG A 22 -6.89 -11.01 -4.42
N ILE A 23 -6.03 -10.99 -3.41
CA ILE A 23 -4.78 -11.78 -3.42
C ILE A 23 -5.09 -13.28 -3.47
N TRP A 24 -6.09 -13.74 -2.72
CA TRP A 24 -6.47 -15.16 -2.71
C TRP A 24 -7.29 -15.58 -3.93
N ARG A 25 -8.25 -14.76 -4.36
CA ARG A 25 -9.19 -15.07 -5.45
C ARG A 25 -8.79 -14.49 -6.81
N GLY A 26 -7.62 -13.87 -6.92
CA GLY A 26 -7.15 -13.28 -8.17
C GLY A 26 -6.97 -14.35 -9.26
N PRO A 27 -7.52 -14.15 -10.48
CA PRO A 27 -7.48 -15.15 -11.55
C PRO A 27 -6.09 -15.27 -12.18
N THR A 28 -5.33 -14.18 -12.26
CA THR A 28 -3.96 -14.18 -12.78
C THR A 28 -2.93 -13.88 -11.69
N ASN A 29 -1.68 -14.33 -11.88
CA ASN A 29 -0.57 -13.98 -10.99
C ASN A 29 -0.33 -12.46 -10.96
N ALA A 30 -0.55 -11.78 -12.09
CA ALA A 30 -0.47 -10.33 -12.19
C ALA A 30 -1.53 -9.64 -11.31
N ASP A 31 -2.78 -10.12 -11.29
CA ASP A 31 -3.83 -9.54 -10.44
C ASP A 31 -3.50 -9.66 -8.95
N ARG A 32 -2.92 -10.79 -8.54
CA ARG A 32 -2.51 -11.01 -7.15
C ARG A 32 -1.34 -10.10 -6.75
N MET A 33 -0.38 -9.90 -7.66
CA MET A 33 0.74 -8.98 -7.46
C MET A 33 0.26 -7.52 -7.39
N LEU A 34 -0.64 -7.11 -8.29
CA LEU A 34 -1.22 -5.77 -8.27
C LEU A 34 -2.04 -5.55 -7.00
N ALA A 35 -2.77 -6.55 -6.51
CA ALA A 35 -3.49 -6.45 -5.24
C ALA A 35 -2.54 -6.23 -4.04
N LEU A 36 -1.36 -6.85 -4.03
CA LEU A 36 -0.32 -6.57 -3.04
C LEU A 36 0.20 -5.13 -3.14
N GLU A 37 0.43 -4.62 -4.35
CA GLU A 37 0.88 -3.24 -4.53
C GLU A 37 -0.15 -2.21 -4.04
N VAL A 38 -1.44 -2.48 -4.28
CA VAL A 38 -2.52 -1.63 -3.76
C VAL A 38 -2.53 -1.63 -2.22
N ILE A 39 -2.25 -2.76 -1.57
CA ILE A 39 -2.12 -2.78 -0.10
C ILE A 39 -0.96 -1.89 0.37
N ASN A 40 0.18 -1.90 -0.31
CA ASN A 40 1.30 -1.02 0.04
C ASN A 40 0.91 0.47 -0.07
N ILE A 41 0.20 0.86 -1.12
CA ILE A 41 -0.30 2.23 -1.28
C ILE A 41 -1.30 2.59 -0.16
N LEU A 42 -2.18 1.66 0.24
CA LEU A 42 -3.10 1.88 1.35
C LEU A 42 -2.36 2.07 2.68
N VAL A 43 -1.30 1.31 2.93
CA VAL A 43 -0.45 1.48 4.13
C VAL A 43 0.20 2.86 4.15
N VAL A 44 0.80 3.31 3.03
CA VAL A 44 1.36 4.66 2.89
C VAL A 44 0.30 5.73 3.16
N THR A 45 -0.91 5.55 2.61
CA THR A 45 -2.02 6.48 2.79
C THR A 45 -2.48 6.56 4.25
N ILE A 46 -2.53 5.41 4.95
CA ILE A 46 -2.81 5.35 6.39
C ILE A 46 -1.75 6.12 7.17
N MET A 47 -0.47 5.95 6.87
CA MET A 47 0.60 6.67 7.56
C MET A 47 0.48 8.19 7.40
N ILE A 48 0.18 8.67 6.19
CA ILE A 48 -0.05 10.10 5.94
C ILE A 48 -1.28 10.58 6.71
N THR A 49 -2.35 9.80 6.72
CA THR A 49 -3.59 10.14 7.45
C THR A 49 -3.35 10.20 8.97
N LEU A 50 -2.57 9.27 9.51
CA LEU A 50 -2.17 9.26 10.92
C LEU A 50 -1.23 10.42 11.26
N SER A 51 -0.36 10.84 10.33
CA SER A 51 0.46 12.05 10.50
C SER A 51 -0.40 13.28 10.79
N LEU A 52 -1.50 13.44 10.03
CA LEU A 52 -2.44 14.54 10.20
C LEU A 52 -3.24 14.42 11.50
N TRP A 53 -3.53 13.21 11.97
CA TRP A 53 -4.27 12.98 13.21
C TRP A 53 -3.43 13.20 14.47
N PHE A 54 -2.18 12.73 14.47
CA PHE A 54 -1.24 12.88 15.58
C PHE A 54 -0.47 14.21 15.56
N GLU A 55 -0.60 14.99 14.49
CA GLU A 55 0.18 16.21 14.24
C GLU A 55 1.70 15.97 14.29
N GLN A 56 2.13 14.80 13.84
CA GLN A 56 3.54 14.38 13.83
C GLN A 56 4.03 14.18 12.39
N PRO A 57 4.94 15.02 11.89
CA PRO A 57 5.43 14.93 10.51
C PRO A 57 6.29 13.69 10.26
N VAL A 58 6.84 13.07 11.31
CA VAL A 58 7.69 11.87 11.24
C VAL A 58 7.01 10.73 10.47
N PHE A 59 5.68 10.60 10.56
CA PHE A 59 4.94 9.59 9.81
C PHE A 59 5.02 9.80 8.28
N ILE A 60 5.14 11.04 7.80
CA ILE A 60 5.30 11.35 6.37
C ILE A 60 6.68 10.91 5.89
N ASP A 61 7.73 11.13 6.68
CA ASP A 61 9.08 10.71 6.32
C ASP A 61 9.15 9.19 6.12
N VAL A 62 8.58 8.43 7.05
CA VAL A 62 8.51 6.97 6.94
C VAL A 62 7.62 6.54 5.77
N ALA A 63 6.50 7.25 5.52
CA ALA A 63 5.60 6.94 4.41
C ALA A 63 6.29 7.09 3.04
N ILE A 64 7.09 8.15 2.86
CA ILE A 64 7.84 8.38 1.63
C ILE A 64 8.90 7.30 1.42
N VAL A 65 9.66 6.95 2.46
CA VAL A 65 10.66 5.87 2.39
C VAL A 65 10.00 4.53 2.06
N TYR A 66 8.87 4.23 2.70
CA TYR A 66 8.11 3.01 2.42
C TYR A 66 7.58 2.97 0.99
N ALA A 67 7.04 4.09 0.48
CA ALA A 67 6.54 4.18 -0.89
C ALA A 67 7.64 3.94 -1.93
N LEU A 68 8.83 4.50 -1.72
CA LEU A 68 9.98 4.28 -2.59
C LEU A 68 10.44 2.82 -2.57
N LEU A 69 10.50 2.20 -1.38
CA LEU A 69 10.89 0.79 -1.25
C LEU A 69 9.89 -0.15 -1.92
N SER A 70 8.59 0.08 -1.73
CA SER A 70 7.52 -0.67 -2.39
C SER A 70 7.64 -0.59 -3.91
N PHE A 71 7.82 0.63 -4.43
CA PHE A 71 7.93 0.85 -5.87
C PHE A 71 9.13 0.12 -6.49
N VAL A 72 10.30 0.18 -5.84
CA VAL A 72 11.49 -0.55 -6.29
C VAL A 72 11.26 -2.07 -6.25
N GLY A 73 10.62 -2.57 -5.19
CA GLY A 73 10.23 -3.98 -5.08
C GLY A 73 9.32 -4.41 -6.24
N THR A 74 8.32 -3.60 -6.57
CA THR A 74 7.37 -3.89 -7.65
C THR A 74 8.03 -3.86 -9.03
N LEU A 75 8.97 -2.94 -9.28
CA LEU A 75 9.79 -2.97 -10.49
C LEU A 75 10.65 -4.24 -10.61
N TYR A 76 11.24 -4.69 -9.51
CA TYR A 76 12.02 -5.93 -9.48
C TYR A 76 11.16 -7.14 -9.84
N VAL A 77 9.98 -7.27 -9.22
CA VAL A 77 9.07 -8.38 -9.52
C VAL A 77 8.55 -8.29 -10.97
N ALA A 78 8.26 -7.10 -11.48
CA ALA A 78 7.86 -6.91 -12.87
C ALA A 78 8.94 -7.41 -13.85
N LYS A 79 10.21 -7.06 -13.61
CA LYS A 79 11.34 -7.55 -14.41
C LYS A 79 11.52 -9.07 -14.33
N LEU A 80 11.28 -9.65 -13.15
CA LEU A 80 11.34 -11.09 -12.94
C LEU A 80 10.26 -11.82 -13.76
N ILE A 81 9.04 -11.27 -13.80
CA ILE A 81 7.93 -11.82 -14.59
C ILE A 81 8.19 -11.69 -16.09
N MET A 82 8.79 -10.57 -16.53
CA MET A 82 9.14 -10.33 -17.95
C MET A 82 10.35 -11.16 -18.42
N GLY A 83 11.09 -11.80 -17.51
CA GLY A 83 12.24 -12.64 -17.85
C GLY A 83 13.51 -11.86 -18.21
N GLU A 84 13.56 -10.56 -17.91
CA GLU A 84 14.72 -9.68 -18.16
C GLU A 84 15.87 -9.92 -17.17
N LEU A 85 15.60 -10.56 -16.04
CA LEU A 85 16.56 -10.84 -14.96
C LEU A 85 17.22 -12.24 -15.09
N ARG A 86 17.39 -12.75 -16.32
CA ARG A 86 18.11 -14.00 -16.60
C ARG A 86 19.62 -13.80 -16.70
#